data_AF-A0A1M6LEI4-F1
#
_entry.id   AF-A0A1M6LEI4-F1
#
_cell.length_a   1.000
_cell.length_b   1.000
_cell.length_c   1.000
_cell.angle_alpha   90.00
_cell.angle_beta   90.00
_cell.angle_gamma   90.00
#
_symmetry.space_group_name_H-M   'P 1'
#
loop_
_entity.id
_entity.type
_entity.pdbx_description
1 polymer ?
#
loop_
_entity_poly.entity_id
_entity_poly.type
_entity_poly.pdbx_seq_one_letter_code
_entity_poly.pdbx_strand_id
1 'polypeptide(L)'
;MKKTEKGTQRTKKPWPTKAAMEQVYEMKLWGDNNADFYSGVGSHDPEIVLPYIEVVTSFLSSFKSPLTVCDLGCGDFNVGKELVRHTKKYVAVDIVKPLIAHNRKKFKEENLEFHCLDIAVDNLPSGDCAIIRQVLQHLSNTEVQSIVNKLTDFKYVILTEHVPVGDFIPNKEIISGQGIRLKKQSGLNLLAAPFNFKIKDEKQLLSVPLNDNKGVIITTLYTTS
;
A
#
# COMPACT_ATOMS: atom_id res chain seq x y z
N MET A 1 18.58 17.36 -49.88
CA MET A 1 18.41 17.58 -48.43
C MET A 1 16.93 17.78 -48.13
N LYS A 2 16.26 16.82 -47.47
CA LYS A 2 14.93 17.01 -46.88
C LYS A 2 15.08 16.79 -45.38
N LYS A 3 15.04 17.87 -44.61
CA LYS A 3 14.95 17.81 -43.15
C LYS A 3 13.51 17.44 -42.81
N THR A 4 13.28 16.19 -42.39
CA THR A 4 12.02 15.79 -41.75
C THR A 4 11.99 16.36 -40.34
N GLU A 5 11.01 17.22 -40.09
CA GLU A 5 10.71 17.81 -38.78
C GLU A 5 10.41 16.70 -37.76
N LYS A 6 11.13 16.72 -36.63
CA LYS A 6 10.84 15.87 -35.48
C LYS A 6 9.57 16.42 -34.82
N GLY A 7 8.45 15.71 -35.00
CA GLY A 7 7.21 15.98 -34.28
C GLY A 7 7.45 16.00 -32.77
N THR A 8 7.04 17.09 -32.12
CA THR A 8 6.99 17.22 -30.67
C THR A 8 6.12 16.10 -30.09
N GLN A 9 6.73 15.16 -29.38
CA GLN A 9 6.00 14.15 -28.62
C GLN A 9 5.08 14.88 -27.62
N ARG A 10 3.77 14.88 -27.88
CA ARG A 10 2.78 15.34 -26.91
C ARG A 10 2.90 14.48 -25.67
N THR A 11 3.46 15.03 -24.59
CA THR A 11 3.46 14.42 -23.27
C THR A 11 2.01 14.28 -22.82
N LYS A 12 1.45 13.08 -22.95
CA LYS A 12 0.09 12.79 -22.47
C LYS A 12 0.09 12.94 -20.95
N LYS A 13 -0.81 13.78 -20.42
CA LYS A 13 -1.02 13.89 -18.98
C LYS A 13 -1.51 12.54 -18.45
N PRO A 14 -0.89 11.98 -17.40
CA PRO A 14 -1.38 10.77 -16.76
C PRO A 14 -2.82 10.92 -16.27
N TRP A 15 -3.53 9.80 -16.17
CA TRP A 15 -4.84 9.77 -15.54
C TRP A 15 -4.72 10.14 -14.05
N PRO A 16 -5.73 10.80 -13.46
CA PRO A 16 -5.77 10.96 -12.01
C PRO A 16 -5.72 9.60 -11.31
N THR A 17 -4.94 9.47 -10.23
CA THR A 17 -4.72 8.22 -9.50
C THR A 17 -6.02 7.57 -9.08
N LYS A 18 -6.98 8.36 -8.56
CA LYS A 18 -8.32 7.87 -8.24
C LYS A 18 -9.00 7.17 -9.41
N ALA A 19 -8.99 7.77 -10.60
CA ALA A 19 -9.61 7.19 -11.79
C ALA A 19 -8.88 5.91 -12.24
N ALA A 20 -7.55 5.88 -12.11
CA ALA A 20 -6.76 4.68 -12.41
C ALA A 20 -7.09 3.53 -11.43
N MET A 21 -7.21 3.81 -10.13
CA MET A 21 -7.55 2.78 -9.13
C MET A 21 -9.01 2.32 -9.24
N GLU A 22 -9.95 3.22 -9.53
CA GLU A 22 -11.34 2.85 -9.83
C GLU A 22 -11.41 1.91 -11.05
N GLN A 23 -10.69 2.24 -12.13
CA GLN A 23 -10.61 1.40 -13.32
C GLN A 23 -10.00 0.03 -13.03
N VAL A 24 -8.98 -0.04 -12.16
CA VAL A 24 -8.34 -1.31 -11.78
C VAL A 24 -9.35 -2.29 -11.17
N TYR A 25 -10.21 -1.82 -10.27
CA TYR A 25 -11.26 -2.67 -9.70
C TYR A 25 -12.37 -2.95 -10.71
N GLU A 26 -12.86 -1.94 -11.43
CA GLU A 26 -13.94 -2.10 -12.42
C GLU A 26 -13.59 -3.12 -13.50
N MET A 27 -12.36 -3.05 -14.01
CA MET A 27 -11.86 -3.93 -15.06
C MET A 27 -11.15 -5.17 -14.51
N LYS A 28 -11.16 -5.40 -13.19
CA LYS A 28 -10.57 -6.57 -12.53
C LYS A 28 -9.09 -6.80 -12.91
N LEU A 29 -8.32 -5.72 -13.00
CA LEU A 29 -6.94 -5.75 -13.53
C LEU A 29 -5.93 -6.40 -12.58
N TRP A 30 -6.29 -6.55 -11.30
CA TRP A 30 -5.52 -7.33 -10.32
C TRP A 30 -5.98 -8.79 -10.22
N GLY A 31 -6.96 -9.21 -11.02
CA GLY A 31 -7.52 -10.55 -11.03
C GLY A 31 -8.98 -10.58 -10.55
N ASP A 32 -9.50 -11.78 -10.42
CA ASP A 32 -10.88 -12.03 -10.03
C ASP A 32 -10.98 -13.34 -9.23
N ASN A 33 -11.90 -13.37 -8.28
CA ASN A 33 -12.28 -14.57 -7.52
C ASN A 33 -13.82 -14.73 -7.44
N ASN A 34 -14.55 -14.11 -8.37
CA ASN A 34 -16.01 -13.98 -8.41
C ASN A 34 -16.62 -13.09 -7.31
N ALA A 35 -15.81 -12.37 -6.53
CA ALA A 35 -16.31 -11.32 -5.66
C ALA A 35 -16.51 -9.99 -6.42
N ASP A 36 -17.32 -9.08 -5.85
CA ASP A 36 -17.53 -7.73 -6.40
C ASP A 36 -16.23 -6.91 -6.45
N PHE A 37 -15.35 -7.12 -5.47
CA PHE A 37 -14.04 -6.47 -5.37
C PHE A 37 -12.98 -7.49 -5.01
N TYR A 38 -11.82 -7.38 -5.66
CA TYR A 38 -10.66 -8.25 -5.46
C TYR A 38 -9.37 -7.44 -5.51
N SER A 39 -8.63 -7.40 -4.40
CA SER A 39 -7.39 -6.65 -4.24
C SER A 39 -6.13 -7.42 -4.64
N GLY A 40 -6.27 -8.41 -5.53
CA GLY A 40 -5.15 -9.15 -6.08
C GLY A 40 -4.67 -10.33 -5.23
N VAL A 41 -3.88 -11.20 -5.86
CA VAL A 41 -3.36 -12.44 -5.25
C VAL A 41 -2.56 -12.18 -3.97
N GLY A 42 -1.83 -11.06 -3.89
CA GLY A 42 -1.09 -10.68 -2.70
C GLY A 42 -1.96 -10.52 -1.44
N SER A 43 -3.26 -10.27 -1.59
CA SER A 43 -4.22 -10.11 -0.49
C SER A 43 -5.10 -11.34 -0.25
N HIS A 44 -4.93 -12.41 -1.02
CA HIS A 44 -5.79 -13.61 -0.98
C HIS A 44 -5.03 -14.93 -0.92
N ASP A 45 -3.77 -14.98 -1.36
CA ASP A 45 -2.95 -16.19 -1.28
C ASP A 45 -2.58 -16.51 0.19
N PRO A 46 -2.98 -17.67 0.73
CA PRO A 46 -2.67 -18.04 2.10
C PRO A 46 -1.17 -18.07 2.42
N GLU A 47 -0.31 -18.41 1.47
CA GLU A 47 1.15 -18.45 1.67
C GLU A 47 1.73 -17.05 1.92
N ILE A 48 1.04 -16.01 1.44
CA ILE A 48 1.42 -14.61 1.63
C ILE A 48 0.68 -14.00 2.83
N VAL A 49 -0.62 -14.29 2.95
CA VAL A 49 -1.52 -13.60 3.87
C VAL A 49 -1.39 -14.14 5.29
N LEU A 50 -1.30 -15.46 5.50
CA LEU A 50 -1.27 -16.04 6.85
C LEU A 50 -0.02 -15.62 7.64
N PRO A 51 1.22 -15.69 7.08
CA PRO A 51 2.40 -15.24 7.81
C PRO A 51 2.36 -13.74 8.11
N TYR A 52 1.78 -12.94 7.20
CA TYR A 52 1.60 -11.50 7.41
C TYR A 52 0.65 -11.22 8.59
N ILE A 53 -0.50 -11.87 8.63
CA ILE A 53 -1.47 -11.72 9.73
C ILE A 53 -0.81 -12.11 11.06
N GLU A 54 -0.05 -13.21 11.09
CA GLU A 54 0.64 -13.68 12.29
C GLU A 54 1.58 -12.60 12.87
N VAL A 55 2.52 -12.09 12.05
CA VAL A 55 3.52 -11.12 12.54
C VAL A 55 2.90 -9.77 12.92
N VAL A 56 1.90 -9.30 12.16
CA VAL A 56 1.24 -8.02 12.45
C VAL A 56 0.33 -8.15 13.67
N THR A 57 -0.39 -9.26 13.82
CA THR A 57 -1.19 -9.55 15.02
C THR A 57 -0.30 -9.63 16.25
N SER A 58 0.86 -10.29 16.15
CA SER A 58 1.85 -10.37 17.23
C SER A 58 2.32 -8.97 17.66
N PHE A 59 2.64 -8.11 16.70
CA PHE A 59 2.99 -6.72 16.98
C PHE A 59 1.85 -5.95 17.65
N LEU A 60 0.64 -5.94 17.09
CA LEU A 60 -0.50 -5.21 17.62
C LEU A 60 -0.90 -5.69 19.02
N SER A 61 -0.78 -7.00 19.28
CA SER A 61 -1.11 -7.60 20.57
C SER A 61 0.00 -7.49 21.61
N SER A 62 1.19 -6.99 21.25
CA SER A 62 2.30 -6.79 22.18
C SER A 62 2.11 -5.61 23.13
N PHE A 63 1.13 -4.73 22.84
CA PHE A 63 0.86 -3.53 23.61
C PHE A 63 -0.11 -3.81 24.76
N LYS A 64 0.18 -3.26 25.94
CA LYS A 64 -0.73 -3.32 27.09
C LYS A 64 -2.09 -2.65 26.80
N SER A 65 -2.07 -1.58 26.02
CA SER A 65 -3.27 -0.89 25.53
C SER A 65 -3.32 -1.03 24.01
N PRO A 66 -4.43 -1.53 23.43
CA PRO A 66 -4.53 -1.69 21.98
C PRO A 66 -4.34 -0.36 21.24
N LEU A 67 -3.71 -0.43 20.08
CA LEU A 67 -3.40 0.75 19.25
C LEU A 67 -4.60 1.23 18.44
N THR A 68 -4.63 2.52 18.13
CA THR A 68 -5.43 3.08 17.03
C THR A 68 -4.66 2.89 15.73
N VAL A 69 -5.21 2.13 14.79
CA VAL A 69 -4.56 1.76 13.54
C VAL A 69 -5.23 2.49 12.37
N CYS A 70 -4.41 3.00 11.45
CA CYS A 70 -4.86 3.53 10.16
C CYS A 70 -4.32 2.64 9.04
N ASP A 71 -5.22 1.94 8.34
CA ASP A 71 -4.92 1.09 7.20
C ASP A 71 -5.10 1.89 5.91
N LEU A 72 -3.97 2.31 5.34
CA LEU A 72 -3.89 3.31 4.27
C LEU A 72 -3.79 2.60 2.92
N GLY A 73 -4.95 2.30 2.33
CA GLY A 73 -5.15 1.47 1.14
C GLY A 73 -5.66 0.08 1.50
N CYS A 74 -6.79 0.04 2.21
CA CYS A 74 -7.35 -1.16 2.84
C CYS A 74 -7.89 -2.20 1.84
N GLY A 75 -8.06 -1.83 0.57
CA GLY A 75 -8.57 -2.71 -0.48
C GLY A 75 -9.95 -3.28 -0.17
N ASP A 76 -10.19 -4.52 -0.58
CA ASP A 76 -11.39 -5.33 -0.29
C ASP A 76 -11.50 -5.77 1.17
N PHE A 77 -10.57 -5.30 2.02
CA PHE A 77 -10.53 -5.53 3.45
C PHE A 77 -10.35 -7.01 3.84
N ASN A 78 -9.91 -7.87 2.92
CA ASN A 78 -9.70 -9.29 3.23
C ASN A 78 -8.65 -9.53 4.31
N VAL A 79 -7.60 -8.71 4.34
CA VAL A 79 -6.56 -8.77 5.40
C VAL A 79 -6.99 -7.97 6.62
N GLY A 80 -7.50 -6.75 6.44
CA GLY A 80 -7.89 -5.86 7.53
C GLY A 80 -8.96 -6.45 8.47
N LYS A 81 -9.89 -7.26 7.94
CA LYS A 81 -10.91 -7.97 8.74
C LYS A 81 -10.31 -8.93 9.78
N GLU A 82 -9.09 -9.42 9.56
CA GLU A 82 -8.42 -10.33 10.50
C GLU A 82 -7.70 -9.55 11.61
N LEU A 83 -7.30 -8.31 11.33
CA LEU A 83 -6.52 -7.45 12.22
C LEU A 83 -7.38 -6.57 13.13
N VAL A 84 -8.57 -6.17 12.69
CA VAL A 84 -9.45 -5.20 13.36
C VAL A 84 -9.69 -5.50 14.86
N ARG A 85 -9.87 -6.77 15.21
CA ARG A 85 -10.10 -7.24 16.59
C ARG A 85 -8.91 -7.03 17.54
N HIS A 86 -7.72 -6.79 17.01
CA HIS A 86 -6.49 -6.57 17.79
C HIS A 86 -6.19 -5.09 18.03
N THR A 87 -7.16 -4.20 17.78
CA THR A 87 -6.98 -2.76 17.81
C THR A 87 -8.01 -2.06 18.70
N LYS A 88 -7.65 -0.90 19.24
CA LYS A 88 -8.60 -0.03 19.94
C LYS A 88 -9.60 0.59 18.97
N LYS A 89 -9.10 0.99 17.81
CA LYS A 89 -9.86 1.55 16.69
C LYS A 89 -9.10 1.23 15.40
N TYR A 90 -9.84 0.83 14.37
CA TYR A 90 -9.30 0.54 13.05
C TYR A 90 -9.93 1.48 12.03
N VAL A 91 -9.10 2.32 11.41
CA VAL A 91 -9.51 3.28 10.40
C VAL A 91 -9.02 2.78 9.04
N ALA A 92 -9.93 2.20 8.27
CA ALA A 92 -9.66 1.65 6.95
C ALA A 92 -9.90 2.70 5.85
N VAL A 93 -8.88 3.00 5.07
CA VAL A 93 -8.90 4.06 4.05
C VAL A 93 -8.63 3.46 2.68
N ASP A 94 -9.39 3.85 1.68
CA ASP A 94 -9.07 3.57 0.27
C ASP A 94 -9.58 4.71 -0.62
N ILE A 95 -8.93 4.92 -1.76
CA ILE A 95 -9.26 5.99 -2.70
C ILE A 95 -10.52 5.65 -3.53
N VAL A 96 -10.88 4.37 -3.62
CA VAL A 96 -11.95 3.85 -4.49
C VAL A 96 -13.31 3.93 -3.78
N LYS A 97 -14.17 4.84 -4.23
CA LYS A 97 -15.46 5.12 -3.57
C LYS A 97 -16.44 3.93 -3.57
N PRO A 98 -16.66 3.21 -4.70
CA PRO A 98 -17.55 2.05 -4.70
C PRO A 98 -17.09 0.93 -3.77
N LEU A 99 -15.77 0.69 -3.70
CA LEU A 99 -15.14 -0.27 -2.80
C LEU A 99 -15.40 0.06 -1.33
N ILE A 100 -15.14 1.31 -0.93
CA ILE A 100 -15.42 1.76 0.44
C ILE A 100 -16.91 1.65 0.78
N ALA A 101 -17.80 1.97 -0.16
CA ALA A 101 -19.24 1.81 0.05
C ALA A 101 -19.65 0.34 0.22
N HIS A 102 -19.02 -0.58 -0.51
CA HIS A 102 -19.21 -2.03 -0.36
C HIS A 102 -18.69 -2.52 1.00
N ASN A 103 -17.45 -2.17 1.36
CA ASN A 103 -16.83 -2.59 2.62
C ASN A 103 -17.64 -2.13 3.84
N ARG A 104 -18.12 -0.87 3.84
CA ARG A 104 -18.99 -0.34 4.89
C ARG A 104 -20.28 -1.14 5.09
N LYS A 105 -20.83 -1.74 4.05
CA LYS A 105 -22.04 -2.56 4.13
C LYS A 105 -21.71 -3.97 4.64
N LYS A 106 -20.63 -4.55 4.14
CA LYS A 106 -20.23 -5.94 4.35
C LYS A 106 -19.59 -6.19 5.72
N PHE A 107 -18.70 -5.32 6.16
CA PHE A 107 -17.94 -5.48 7.39
C PHE A 107 -18.46 -4.55 8.47
N LYS A 108 -18.78 -5.11 9.63
CA LYS A 108 -19.40 -4.40 10.76
C LYS A 108 -18.68 -4.82 12.04
N GLU A 109 -17.93 -3.89 12.61
CA GLU A 109 -17.28 -4.02 13.91
C GLU A 109 -17.43 -2.69 14.66
N GLU A 110 -17.55 -2.73 15.98
CA GLU A 110 -17.79 -1.52 16.79
C GLU A 110 -16.63 -0.52 16.73
N ASN A 111 -15.41 -1.01 16.53
CA ASN A 111 -14.18 -0.23 16.48
C ASN A 111 -13.69 0.07 15.06
N LEU A 112 -14.49 -0.19 14.02
CA LEU A 112 -14.10 -0.06 12.61
C LEU A 112 -14.77 1.14 11.93
N GLU A 113 -13.95 1.95 11.28
CA GLU A 113 -14.40 3.03 10.39
C GLU A 113 -13.79 2.87 9.00
N PHE A 114 -14.58 3.14 7.97
CA PHE A 114 -14.09 3.23 6.59
C PHE A 114 -14.15 4.65 6.09
N HIS A 115 -13.12 5.12 5.39
CA HIS A 115 -13.05 6.46 4.79
C HIS A 115 -12.59 6.37 3.33
N CYS A 116 -13.20 7.20 2.47
CA CYS A 116 -12.78 7.33 1.08
C CYS A 116 -11.89 8.56 0.96
N LEU A 117 -10.56 8.37 0.97
CA LEU A 117 -9.56 9.45 0.94
C LEU A 117 -8.47 9.12 -0.07
N ASP A 118 -7.93 10.16 -0.70
CA ASP A 118 -6.66 10.08 -1.42
C ASP A 118 -5.53 10.31 -0.42
N ILE A 119 -4.84 9.25 -0.02
CA ILE A 119 -3.77 9.35 0.99
C ILE A 119 -2.57 10.18 0.54
N ALA A 120 -2.43 10.53 -0.75
CA ALA A 120 -1.38 11.44 -1.22
C ALA A 120 -1.79 12.91 -1.07
N VAL A 121 -3.08 13.23 -1.18
CA VAL A 121 -3.59 14.61 -1.20
C VAL A 121 -4.26 15.02 0.12
N ASP A 122 -5.10 14.16 0.66
CA ASP A 122 -5.93 14.46 1.82
C ASP A 122 -5.15 14.36 3.13
N ASN A 123 -5.68 14.98 4.19
CA ASN A 123 -5.21 14.79 5.55
C ASN A 123 -5.53 13.36 6.01
N LEU A 124 -4.54 12.71 6.64
CA LEU A 124 -4.71 11.35 7.16
C LEU A 124 -5.45 11.38 8.50
N PRO A 125 -6.26 10.35 8.81
CA PRO A 125 -6.78 10.16 10.15
C PRO A 125 -5.63 9.99 11.15
N SER A 126 -5.80 10.51 12.37
CA SER A 126 -4.81 10.33 13.44
C SER A 126 -4.87 8.91 13.99
N GLY A 127 -3.72 8.34 14.31
CA GLY A 127 -3.58 7.03 14.93
C GLY A 127 -2.17 6.79 15.45
N ASP A 128 -1.99 5.71 16.19
CA ASP A 128 -0.70 5.30 16.74
C ASP A 128 0.16 4.57 15.69
N CYS A 129 -0.49 3.82 14.79
CA CYS A 129 0.16 2.98 13.79
C CYS A 129 -0.49 3.15 12.41
N ALA A 130 0.32 3.43 11.38
CA ALA A 130 -0.08 3.33 9.98
C ALA A 130 0.29 1.94 9.44
N ILE A 131 -0.63 1.28 8.74
CA ILE A 131 -0.38 0.07 7.95
C ILE A 131 -0.52 0.45 6.48
N ILE A 132 0.51 0.16 5.69
CA ILE A 132 0.50 0.36 4.23
C ILE A 132 0.98 -0.93 3.60
N ARG A 133 0.04 -1.73 3.11
CA ARG A 133 0.33 -3.05 2.55
C ARG A 133 0.15 -3.06 1.05
N GLN A 134 1.25 -3.07 0.31
CA GLN A 134 1.28 -3.21 -1.15
C GLN A 134 0.55 -2.07 -1.89
N VAL A 135 0.60 -0.85 -1.34
CA VAL A 135 -0.07 0.34 -1.89
C VAL A 135 0.91 1.25 -2.61
N LEU A 136 2.04 1.61 -1.96
CA LEU A 136 2.96 2.62 -2.50
C LEU A 136 3.62 2.14 -3.80
N GLN A 137 3.83 0.83 -3.97
CA GLN A 137 4.37 0.23 -5.19
C GLN A 137 3.61 0.62 -6.46
N HIS A 138 2.33 0.99 -6.34
CA HIS A 138 1.45 1.41 -7.43
C HIS A 138 1.49 2.90 -7.73
N LEU A 139 2.22 3.69 -6.94
CA LEU A 139 2.17 5.15 -6.98
C LEU A 139 3.47 5.77 -7.52
N SER A 140 3.35 6.95 -8.13
CA SER A 140 4.47 7.80 -8.57
C SER A 140 5.32 8.25 -7.39
N ASN A 141 6.59 8.63 -7.61
CA ASN A 141 7.42 9.10 -6.50
C ASN A 141 6.89 10.41 -5.90
N THR A 142 6.21 11.26 -6.69
CA THR A 142 5.64 12.50 -6.16
C THR A 142 4.56 12.21 -5.12
N GLU A 143 3.67 11.25 -5.41
CA GLU A 143 2.62 10.84 -4.46
C GLU A 143 3.20 10.10 -3.26
N VAL A 144 4.14 9.18 -3.48
CA VAL A 144 4.82 8.50 -2.37
C VAL A 144 5.52 9.50 -1.46
N GLN A 145 6.20 10.52 -2.00
CA GLN A 145 6.82 11.57 -1.18
C GLN A 145 5.78 12.32 -0.33
N SER A 146 4.64 12.70 -0.90
CA SER A 146 3.56 13.36 -0.16
C SER A 146 3.03 12.48 0.97
N ILE A 147 2.90 11.17 0.74
CA ILE A 147 2.49 10.20 1.76
C ILE A 147 3.55 10.12 2.85
N VAL A 148 4.82 9.89 2.48
CA VAL A 148 5.96 9.77 3.41
C VAL A 148 6.06 10.95 4.37
N ASN A 149 5.83 12.17 3.89
CA ASN A 149 5.83 13.37 4.72
C ASN A 149 4.75 13.35 5.82
N LYS A 150 3.66 12.63 5.62
CA LYS A 150 2.55 12.50 6.58
C LYS A 150 2.75 11.29 7.50
N LEU A 151 3.58 10.33 7.12
CA LEU A 151 3.85 9.14 7.94
C LEU A 151 4.65 9.45 9.20
N THR A 152 5.30 10.60 9.28
CA THR A 152 6.00 11.06 10.50
C THR A 152 5.05 11.34 11.66
N ASP A 153 3.75 11.52 11.40
CA ASP A 153 2.74 11.77 12.43
C ASP A 153 2.34 10.49 13.18
N PHE A 154 2.67 9.32 12.63
CA PHE A 154 2.40 8.02 13.25
C PHE A 154 3.65 7.54 13.98
N LYS A 155 3.50 7.06 15.21
CA LYS A 155 4.62 6.48 15.97
C LYS A 155 5.18 5.23 15.29
N TYR A 156 4.29 4.38 14.78
CA TYR A 156 4.65 3.15 14.09
C TYR A 156 4.14 3.16 12.65
N VAL A 157 4.94 2.65 11.73
CA VAL A 157 4.56 2.45 10.33
C VAL A 157 4.93 1.03 9.93
N ILE A 158 3.94 0.21 9.58
CA ILE A 158 4.15 -1.10 8.98
C ILE A 158 4.00 -0.95 7.48
N LEU A 159 5.11 -1.08 6.75
CA LEU A 159 5.15 -1.04 5.31
C LEU A 159 5.34 -2.45 4.76
N THR A 160 4.54 -2.86 3.78
CA THR A 160 4.76 -4.10 3.04
C THR A 160 4.86 -3.84 1.56
N GLU A 161 5.95 -4.25 0.91
CA GLU A 161 6.21 -3.97 -0.51
C GLU A 161 6.72 -5.22 -1.23
N HIS A 162 6.40 -5.30 -2.52
CA HIS A 162 6.93 -6.34 -3.41
C HIS A 162 8.15 -5.79 -4.15
N VAL A 163 9.33 -6.34 -3.85
CA VAL A 163 10.61 -5.87 -4.39
C VAL A 163 11.38 -6.98 -5.13
N PRO A 164 12.33 -6.64 -6.01
CA PRO A 164 13.18 -7.64 -6.67
C PRO A 164 14.00 -8.45 -5.66
N VAL A 165 14.37 -9.68 -6.04
CA VAL A 165 15.37 -10.46 -5.30
C VAL A 165 16.76 -9.89 -5.59
N GLY A 166 17.57 -9.70 -4.54
CA GLY A 166 18.94 -9.18 -4.66
C GLY A 166 18.98 -7.67 -4.86
N ASP A 167 20.09 -7.18 -5.42
CA ASP A 167 20.31 -5.74 -5.59
C ASP A 167 19.40 -5.16 -6.68
N PHE A 168 18.83 -3.99 -6.40
CA PHE A 168 18.04 -3.23 -7.37
C PHE A 168 18.22 -1.73 -7.17
N ILE A 169 17.89 -0.95 -8.21
CA ILE A 169 17.89 0.52 -8.10
C ILE A 169 16.57 0.93 -7.43
N PRO A 170 16.56 1.52 -6.24
CA PRO A 170 15.32 1.86 -5.56
C PRO A 170 14.59 3.01 -6.27
N ASN A 171 13.28 3.06 -6.08
CA ASN A 171 12.44 4.23 -6.34
C ASN A 171 12.52 4.76 -7.79
N LYS A 172 12.63 3.90 -8.81
CA LYS A 172 12.47 4.35 -10.20
C LYS A 172 11.08 4.93 -10.38
N GLU A 173 11.00 6.05 -11.10
CA GLU A 173 9.74 6.72 -11.36
C GLU A 173 8.79 5.85 -12.19
N ILE A 174 7.52 5.85 -11.79
CA ILE A 174 6.42 5.19 -12.49
C ILE A 174 5.22 6.14 -12.57
N ILE A 175 4.32 5.85 -13.50
CA ILE A 175 2.99 6.46 -13.51
C ILE A 175 2.09 5.62 -12.62
N SER A 176 1.29 6.27 -11.78
CA SER A 176 0.37 5.60 -10.86
C SER A 176 -0.67 4.77 -11.60
N GLY A 177 -0.97 3.58 -11.07
CA GLY A 177 -1.95 2.66 -11.65
C GLY A 177 -1.68 1.21 -11.28
N GLN A 178 -2.15 0.28 -12.13
CA GLN A 178 -2.15 -1.16 -11.82
C GLN A 178 -0.77 -1.79 -11.55
N GLY A 179 0.28 -1.21 -12.16
CA GLY A 179 1.61 -1.82 -12.22
C GLY A 179 2.49 -1.49 -11.03
N ILE A 180 3.62 -2.18 -10.93
CA ILE A 180 4.65 -1.95 -9.91
C ILE A 180 6.04 -1.85 -10.56
N ARG A 181 7.06 -1.57 -9.74
CA ARG A 181 8.44 -1.28 -10.20
C ARG A 181 9.25 -2.50 -10.64
N LEU A 182 8.79 -3.73 -10.38
CA LEU A 182 9.56 -4.97 -10.65
C LEU A 182 10.05 -5.10 -12.09
N LYS A 183 9.20 -4.80 -13.09
CA LYS A 183 9.58 -4.89 -14.51
C LYS A 183 10.70 -3.91 -14.91
N LYS A 184 11.03 -2.96 -14.04
CA LYS A 184 12.12 -1.98 -14.21
C LYS A 184 13.36 -2.35 -13.40
N GLN A 185 13.42 -3.56 -12.81
CA GLN A 185 14.46 -3.96 -11.84
C GLN A 185 14.61 -2.90 -10.74
N SER A 186 13.47 -2.60 -10.11
CA SER A 186 13.33 -1.58 -9.07
C SER A 186 12.24 -1.98 -8.10
N GLY A 187 12.38 -1.50 -6.86
CA GLY A 187 11.42 -1.65 -5.78
C GLY A 187 11.37 -0.37 -4.96
N LEU A 188 10.42 -0.28 -4.04
CA LEU A 188 10.37 0.85 -3.11
C LEU A 188 11.34 0.66 -1.96
N ASN A 189 12.01 1.74 -1.60
CA ASN A 189 12.79 1.86 -0.37
C ASN A 189 12.60 3.29 0.15
N LEU A 190 11.85 3.44 1.25
CA LEU A 190 11.53 4.76 1.80
C LEU A 190 12.73 5.47 2.42
N LEU A 191 13.77 4.75 2.81
CA LEU A 191 15.00 5.33 3.38
C LEU A 191 15.93 5.88 2.29
N ALA A 192 15.82 5.39 1.07
CA ALA A 192 16.60 5.87 -0.08
C ALA A 192 15.98 7.13 -0.72
N ALA A 193 16.80 7.85 -1.48
CA ALA A 193 16.33 8.96 -2.31
C ALA A 193 15.24 8.48 -3.31
N PRO A 194 14.22 9.31 -3.61
CA PRO A 194 14.06 10.70 -3.16
C PRO A 194 13.42 10.84 -1.77
N PHE A 195 12.87 9.76 -1.20
CA PHE A 195 11.99 9.80 -0.03
C PHE A 195 12.69 10.19 1.26
N ASN A 196 13.88 9.63 1.51
CA ASN A 196 14.71 9.93 2.68
C ASN A 196 13.93 9.92 4.01
N PHE A 197 13.02 8.96 4.16
CA PHE A 197 12.08 8.86 5.27
C PHE A 197 12.83 8.84 6.60
N LYS A 198 12.43 9.71 7.52
CA LYS A 198 13.08 9.89 8.82
C LYS A 198 12.48 8.94 9.84
N ILE A 199 13.31 8.06 10.35
CA ILE A 199 12.94 7.03 11.33
C ILE A 199 13.92 7.05 12.50
N LYS A 200 13.49 6.50 13.63
CA LYS A 200 14.34 6.18 14.78
C LYS A 200 14.86 4.75 14.74
N ASP A 201 14.02 3.82 14.30
CA ASP A 201 14.34 2.39 14.27
C ASP A 201 13.64 1.69 13.11
N GLU A 202 14.26 0.62 12.62
CA GLU A 202 13.77 -0.25 11.55
C GLU A 202 13.87 -1.71 11.97
N LYS A 203 12.79 -2.46 11.79
CA LYS A 203 12.78 -3.91 12.00
C LYS A 203 12.02 -4.61 10.88
N GLN A 204 12.69 -5.49 10.15
CA GLN A 204 12.00 -6.41 9.25
C GLN A 204 11.18 -7.42 10.07
N LEU A 205 9.87 -7.47 9.83
CA LEU A 205 8.96 -8.41 10.50
C LEU A 205 8.80 -9.71 9.72
N LEU A 206 8.78 -9.63 8.39
CA LEU A 206 8.52 -10.77 7.51
C LEU A 206 9.19 -10.58 6.15
N SER A 207 9.62 -11.68 5.55
CA SER A 207 10.09 -11.75 4.16
C SER A 207 9.56 -13.03 3.53
N VAL A 208 8.69 -12.90 2.53
CA VAL A 208 8.09 -14.02 1.78
C VAL A 208 8.66 -14.03 0.36
N PRO A 209 9.61 -14.92 0.04
CA PRO A 209 10.08 -15.08 -1.33
C PRO A 209 8.95 -15.66 -2.19
N LEU A 210 8.73 -15.09 -3.38
CA LEU A 210 7.76 -15.62 -4.33
C LEU A 210 8.45 -16.60 -5.29
N ASN A 211 7.74 -17.67 -5.65
CA ASN A 211 8.22 -18.68 -6.59
C ASN A 211 8.67 -18.09 -7.94
N ASP A 212 9.52 -18.84 -8.67
CA ASP A 212 10.02 -18.48 -10.00
C ASP A 212 10.77 -17.15 -10.09
N ASN A 213 11.51 -16.76 -9.04
CA ASN A 213 12.22 -15.47 -8.98
C ASN A 213 11.31 -14.25 -9.20
N LYS A 214 10.03 -14.35 -8.84
CA LYS A 214 9.05 -13.26 -9.01
C LYS A 214 9.24 -12.10 -8.03
N GLY A 215 10.31 -12.08 -7.25
CA GLY A 215 10.57 -11.08 -6.22
C GLY A 215 10.33 -11.61 -4.81
N VAL A 216 10.36 -10.70 -3.85
CA VAL A 216 10.10 -10.96 -2.43
C VAL A 216 9.13 -9.91 -1.91
N ILE A 217 8.19 -10.34 -1.06
CA ILE A 217 7.31 -9.45 -0.32
C ILE A 217 7.92 -9.25 1.06
N ILE A 218 8.28 -8.01 1.39
CA ILE A 218 8.94 -7.66 2.64
C ILE A 218 7.98 -6.80 3.46
N THR A 219 7.80 -7.16 4.73
CA THR A 219 7.09 -6.33 5.73
C THR A 219 8.10 -5.78 6.72
N THR A 220 8.14 -4.46 6.83
CA THR A 220 9.05 -3.72 7.71
C THR A 220 8.25 -2.84 8.66
N LEU A 221 8.61 -2.88 9.93
CA LEU A 221 8.17 -1.94 10.94
C LEU A 221 9.19 -0.80 11.06
N TYR A 222 8.72 0.42 10.90
CA TYR A 222 9.45 1.63 11.24
C TYR A 222 8.89 2.24 12.52
N THR A 223 9.78 2.73 13.38
CA THR A 223 9.43 3.59 14.51
C THR A 223 9.91 5.00 14.20
N THR A 224 9.02 6.00 14.26
CA THR A 224 9.34 7.39 13.90
C THR A 224 9.64 8.27 15.12
N SER A 225 9.12 7.91 16.30
CA SER A 225 9.18 8.69 17.54
C SER A 225 9.28 7.83 18.80
#